data_AF-A0ABC8R053-F1
#
_entry.id   AF-A0ABC8R053-F1
#
_cell.length_a   1.000
_cell.length_b   1.000
_cell.length_c   1.000
_cell.angle_alpha   90.00
_cell.angle_beta   90.00
_cell.angle_gamma   90.00
#
_symmetry.space_group_name_H-M   'P 1'
#
loop_
_entity.id
_entity.type
_entity.pdbx_description
1 polymer ?
#
loop_
_entity_poly.entity_id
_entity_poly.type
_entity_poly.pdbx_seq_one_letter_code
_entity_poly.pdbx_strand_id
1 'polypeptide(L)'
;MEVVLASQLLCWTGQFIGHGVFEKRAPALLDNLVQAFLMAPFFVLLEALETFFGYEPYPGFHARVKAKVEAEINEWQEKKQKKNS
;
A
#
# COMPACT_ATOMS: atom_id res chain seq x y z
N MET A 1 12.14 28.33 26.99
CA MET A 1 12.80 27.07 26.55
C MET A 1 11.90 26.21 25.66
N GLU A 2 10.57 26.30 25.72
CA GLU A 2 9.68 25.47 24.88
C GLU A 2 9.72 25.79 23.39
N VAL A 3 9.84 27.08 23.03
CA VAL A 3 9.77 27.53 21.63
C VAL A 3 10.95 26.98 20.80
N VAL A 4 12.09 26.75 21.45
CA VAL A 4 13.29 26.18 20.81
C VAL A 4 13.04 24.71 20.44
N LEU A 5 12.47 23.90 21.34
CA LEU A 5 12.12 22.51 21.04
C LEU A 5 11.07 22.41 19.93
N ALA A 6 10.04 23.25 19.97
CA ALA A 6 9.01 23.27 18.93
C ALA A 6 9.60 23.66 17.56
N SER A 7 10.44 24.70 17.51
CA SER A 7 11.11 25.10 16.28
C SER A 7 12.10 24.04 15.77
N GLN A 8 12.75 23.29 16.68
CA GLN A 8 13.70 22.24 16.33
C GLN A 8 13.00 20.99 15.79
N LEU A 9 11.85 20.62 16.37
CA LEU A 9 10.98 19.56 15.84
C LEU A 9 10.39 19.94 14.47
N LEU A 10 9.93 21.17 14.29
CA LEU A 10 9.38 21.65 13.01
C LEU A 10 10.47 21.76 11.93
N CYS A 11 11.66 22.26 12.29
CA CYS A 11 12.80 22.35 11.38
C CYS A 11 13.33 20.95 11.01
N TRP A 12 13.40 20.01 11.95
CA TRP A 12 13.76 18.61 11.69
C TRP A 12 12.71 17.88 10.84
N THR A 13 11.41 18.10 11.12
CA THR A 13 10.30 17.54 10.33
C THR A 13 10.32 18.11 8.91
N GLY A 14 10.57 19.41 8.76
CA GLY A 14 10.74 20.07 7.47
C GLY A 14 11.98 19.58 6.71
N GLN A 15 13.10 19.33 7.39
CA GLN A 15 14.27 18.69 6.78
C GLN A 15 13.99 17.25 6.36
N PHE A 16 13.26 16.47 7.16
CA PHE A 16 12.90 15.09 6.84
C PHE A 16 11.93 15.01 5.65
N ILE A 17 10.94 15.90 5.60
CA ILE A 17 10.00 16.02 4.48
C ILE A 17 10.70 16.56 3.25
N GLY A 18 11.54 17.60 3.40
CA GLY A 18 12.29 18.20 2.30
C GLY A 18 13.30 17.23 1.67
N HIS A 19 14.09 16.52 2.48
CA HIS A 19 15.03 15.50 2.00
C HIS A 19 14.29 14.27 1.44
N GLY A 20 13.22 13.82 2.10
CA GLY A 20 12.41 12.67 1.68
C GLY A 20 11.57 12.89 0.41
N VAL A 21 11.22 14.14 0.10
CA VAL A 21 10.52 14.50 -1.15
C VAL A 21 11.52 14.79 -2.29
N PHE A 22 12.72 15.31 -1.99
CA PHE A 22 13.69 15.74 -3.01
C PHE A 22 14.71 14.65 -3.40
N GLU A 23 15.06 13.73 -2.48
CA GLU A 23 15.66 12.45 -2.85
C GLU A 23 14.53 11.51 -3.29
N LYS A 24 14.26 11.45 -4.61
CA LYS A 24 13.32 10.51 -5.27
C LYS A 24 13.62 9.02 -5.01
N ARG A 25 13.47 8.59 -3.77
CA ARG A 25 13.30 7.22 -3.31
C ARG A 25 12.35 7.25 -2.10
N ALA A 26 11.24 7.98 -2.22
CA ALA A 26 10.06 7.57 -1.49
C ALA A 26 9.77 6.13 -1.95
N PRO A 27 10.04 5.15 -1.09
CA PRO A 27 10.61 3.86 -1.46
C PRO A 27 9.48 3.00 -2.04
N ALA A 28 9.80 1.91 -2.72
CA ALA A 28 8.83 0.92 -3.21
C ALA A 28 7.72 0.53 -2.20
N LEU A 29 7.92 0.80 -0.90
CA LEU A 29 6.93 0.65 0.16
C LEU A 29 5.80 1.68 0.15
N LEU A 30 6.04 3.00 -0.01
CA LEU A 30 4.96 4.00 -0.07
C LEU A 30 4.17 3.86 -1.36
N ASP A 31 4.84 3.52 -2.46
CA ASP A 31 4.19 3.28 -3.75
C ASP A 31 3.28 2.04 -3.69
N ASN A 32 3.76 0.93 -3.12
CA ASN A 32 2.96 -0.29 -2.93
C ASN A 32 1.84 -0.09 -1.89
N LEU A 33 2.05 0.71 -0.83
CA LEU A 33 1.00 1.07 0.12
C LEU A 33 -0.08 1.94 -0.53
N VAL A 34 0.28 3.01 -1.23
CA VAL A 34 -0.68 3.88 -1.92
C VAL A 34 -1.39 3.11 -3.02
N GLN A 35 -0.69 2.27 -3.79
CA GLN A 35 -1.28 1.38 -4.77
C GLN A 35 -2.28 0.41 -4.13
N ALA A 36 -1.93 -0.26 -3.02
CA ALA A 36 -2.84 -1.13 -2.30
C ALA A 36 -4.04 -0.37 -1.74
N PHE A 37 -3.83 0.84 -1.22
CA PHE A 37 -4.88 1.68 -0.65
C PHE A 37 -5.83 2.24 -1.71
N LEU A 38 -5.36 2.48 -2.93
CA LEU A 38 -6.19 2.81 -4.07
C LEU A 38 -6.92 1.57 -4.58
N MET A 39 -6.20 0.44 -4.73
CA MET A 39 -6.75 -0.79 -5.29
C MET A 39 -7.82 -1.43 -4.40
N ALA A 40 -7.72 -1.32 -3.07
CA ALA A 40 -8.67 -1.94 -2.13
C ALA A 40 -10.11 -1.39 -2.27
N PRO A 41 -10.35 -0.06 -2.26
CA PRO A 41 -11.66 0.51 -2.59
C PRO A 41 -12.16 0.06 -3.96
N PHE A 42 -11.32 0.07 -5.00
CA PHE A 42 -11.72 -0.39 -6.35
C PHE A 42 -12.11 -1.87 -6.36
N PHE A 43 -11.40 -2.72 -5.62
CA PHE A 43 -11.69 -4.14 -5.54
C PHE A 43 -13.03 -4.41 -4.87
N VAL A 44 -13.31 -3.75 -3.74
CA VAL A 44 -14.61 -3.84 -3.05
C VAL A 44 -15.74 -3.30 -3.93
N LEU A 45 -15.50 -2.22 -4.69
CA LEU A 45 -16.47 -1.67 -5.63
C LEU A 45 -16.80 -2.66 -6.76
N LEU A 46 -15.78 -3.33 -7.31
CA LEU A 46 -15.94 -4.34 -8.34
C LEU A 46 -16.67 -5.58 -7.82
N GLU A 47 -16.35 -6.05 -6.61
CA GLU A 47 -17.03 -7.16 -5.94
C GLU A 47 -18.50 -6.81 -5.62
N ALA A 48 -18.77 -5.58 -5.21
CA ALA A 48 -20.13 -5.09 -5.02
C ALA A 48 -20.88 -5.03 -6.36
N LEU A 49 -20.28 -4.51 -7.43
CA LEU A 49 -20.88 -4.52 -8.77
C LEU A 49 -21.16 -5.95 -9.27
N GLU A 50 -20.24 -6.89 -9.07
CA GLU A 50 -20.46 -8.30 -9.39
C GLU A 50 -21.63 -8.87 -8.59
N THR A 51 -21.66 -8.65 -7.27
CA THR A 51 -22.68 -9.21 -6.36
C THR A 51 -24.06 -8.60 -6.57
N PHE A 52 -24.14 -7.28 -6.80
CA PHE A 52 -25.40 -6.55 -6.92
C PHE A 52 -25.95 -6.51 -8.35
N PHE A 53 -25.08 -6.49 -9.37
CA PHE A 53 -25.49 -6.38 -10.78
C PHE A 53 -25.19 -7.62 -11.62
N GLY A 54 -24.52 -8.65 -11.06
CA GLY A 54 -24.03 -9.80 -11.85
C GLY A 54 -22.97 -9.40 -12.88
N TYR A 55 -22.28 -8.27 -12.65
CA TYR A 55 -21.32 -7.73 -13.59
C TYR A 55 -20.02 -8.52 -13.54
N GLU A 56 -19.81 -9.40 -14.53
CA GLU A 56 -18.55 -10.09 -14.74
C GLU A 56 -17.75 -9.31 -15.81
N PRO A 57 -16.68 -8.55 -15.45
CA PRO A 57 -15.97 -7.69 -16.41
C PRO A 57 -15.41 -8.48 -17.60
N TYR A 58 -14.99 -9.72 -17.34
CA TYR A 58 -14.56 -10.72 -18.32
C TYR A 58 -14.50 -12.10 -17.65
N PRO A 59 -14.78 -13.19 -18.39
CA PRO A 59 -14.86 -14.54 -17.85
C PRO A 59 -13.59 -14.93 -17.09
N GLY A 60 -13.75 -15.21 -15.79
CA GLY A 60 -12.64 -15.64 -14.92
C GLY A 60 -11.82 -14.51 -14.26
N PHE A 61 -12.31 -13.26 -14.26
CA PHE A 61 -11.69 -12.16 -13.51
C PHE A 61 -11.47 -12.50 -12.03
N HIS A 62 -12.51 -12.99 -11.34
CA HIS A 62 -12.45 -13.35 -9.92
C HIS A 62 -11.39 -14.42 -9.63
N ALA A 63 -11.32 -15.45 -10.46
CA ALA A 63 -10.31 -16.51 -10.32
C ALA A 63 -8.89 -15.94 -10.45
N ARG A 64 -8.65 -15.02 -11.39
CA ARG A 64 -7.33 -14.40 -11.59
C ARG A 64 -6.95 -13.47 -10.45
N VAL A 65 -7.89 -12.70 -9.90
CA VAL A 65 -7.61 -11.83 -8.75
C VAL A 65 -7.34 -12.66 -7.51
N LYS A 66 -8.17 -13.68 -7.23
CA LYS A 66 -7.95 -14.60 -6.10
C LYS A 66 -6.58 -15.29 -6.19
N ALA A 67 -6.20 -15.77 -7.37
CA ALA A 67 -4.89 -16.39 -7.57
C ALA A 67 -3.72 -15.43 -7.30
N LYS A 68 -3.83 -14.16 -7.69
CA LYS A 68 -2.79 -13.15 -7.39
C LYS A 68 -2.70 -12.84 -5.90
N VAL A 69 -3.83 -12.66 -5.23
CA VAL A 69 -3.87 -12.39 -3.78
C VAL A 69 -3.26 -13.55 -3.00
N GLU A 70 -3.61 -14.78 -3.35
CA GLU A 70 -3.07 -15.99 -2.71
C GLU A 70 -1.56 -16.13 -2.93
N ALA A 71 -1.07 -15.80 -4.12
CA ALA A 71 0.36 -15.77 -4.41
C ALA A 71 1.11 -14.72 -3.55
N GLU A 72 0.57 -13.51 -3.40
CA GLU A 72 1.18 -12.47 -2.56
C GLU A 72 1.16 -12.83 -1.07
N ILE A 73 0.09 -13.47 -0.58
CA ILE A 73 0.01 -13.94 0.81
C ILE A 73 1.10 -14.99 1.07
N ASN A 74 1.27 -15.96 0.17
CA ASN A 74 2.31 -16.99 0.29
C ASN A 74 3.72 -16.37 0.30
N GLU A 75 4.00 -15.45 -0.62
CA GLU A 75 5.28 -14.71 -0.62
C GLU A 75 5.54 -13.96 0.70
N TRP A 76 4.52 -13.33 1.27
CA TRP A 76 4.63 -12.62 2.54
C TRP A 76 4.90 -13.57 3.71
N GLN A 77 4.22 -14.72 3.76
CA GLN A 77 4.46 -15.76 4.77
C GLN A 77 5.90 -16.29 4.72
N GLU A 78 6.41 -16.58 3.52
CA GLU A 78 7.79 -17.04 3.31
C GLU A 78 8.82 -15.99 3.74
N LYS A 79 8.61 -14.72 3.36
CA LYS A 79 9.46 -13.59 3.78
C LYS A 79 9.43 -13.41 5.30
N LYS A 80 8.29 -13.62 5.95
CA LYS A 80 8.15 -13.52 7.41
C LYS A 80 8.87 -14.66 8.14
N GLN A 81 8.82 -15.89 7.62
CA GLN A 81 9.56 -17.02 8.20
C GLN A 81 11.08 -16.84 8.10
N LYS A 82 11.60 -16.34 6.96
CA LYS A 82 13.03 -16.08 6.78
C LYS A 82 13.58 -14.94 7.65
N LYS A 83 12.75 -13.99 8.08
CA LYS A 83 13.16 -12.88 8.96
C LYS A 83 13.19 -13.25 10.45
N ASN A 84 12.49 -14.32 10.82
CA ASN A 84 12.40 -14.81 12.19
C ASN A 84 13.35 -15.99 12.51
N SER A 85 14.16 -16.42 11.54
CA SER A 85 15.19 -17.46 11.69
C SER A 85 16.58 -16.88 11.53
#